data_AF-A0A0M3J2P9-F1
#
_entry.id   AF-A0A0M3J2P9-F1
#
_cell.length_a   1.000
_cell.length_b   1.000
_cell.length_c   1.000
_cell.angle_alpha   90.00
_cell.angle_beta   90.00
_cell.angle_gamma   90.00
#
_symmetry.space_group_name_H-M   'P 1'
#
loop_
_entity.id
_entity.type
_entity.pdbx_description
1 polymer ?
#
loop_
_entity_poly.entity_id
_entity_poly.type
_entity_poly.pdbx_seq_one_letter_code
_entity_poly.pdbx_strand_id
1 'polypeptide(L)'
;MEKQTKQNGVCRQNFIRFISAYPAYKAAAFGPQGVLFTMSHLAEAYLVSSTAVPGTSSVPLGELQFPSLNYDFTVAVFYGESQNGPEYTERCNEIVRKARHAIRDDGSLTITIDGVFIKQTNNGDVEVNVRPRHICCSPSSSVIRIRTDYVDMAVQEDEKAYVKHGNKHVHVSRSGMVASDGGYITSMDHTGHIVSSS
;
A
#
# COMPACT_ATOMS: atom_id res chain seq x y z
N MET A 1 -25.07 29.23 -1.08
CA MET A 1 -24.60 29.89 -2.31
C MET A 1 -23.22 30.44 -2.02
N GLU A 2 -22.21 29.58 -2.14
CA GLU A 2 -20.83 29.91 -1.83
C GLU A 2 -19.97 29.26 -2.91
N LYS A 3 -19.12 30.08 -3.52
CA LYS A 3 -18.54 29.85 -4.85
C LYS A 3 -17.50 28.75 -4.82
N GLN A 4 -17.72 27.69 -5.60
CA GLN A 4 -16.66 26.81 -6.08
C GLN A 4 -15.75 27.59 -7.02
N THR A 5 -14.55 27.92 -6.57
CA THR A 5 -13.47 28.38 -7.44
C THR A 5 -12.62 27.16 -7.82
N LYS A 6 -12.69 26.78 -9.09
CA LYS A 6 -11.79 25.82 -9.73
C LYS A 6 -10.34 26.27 -9.52
N GLN A 7 -9.52 25.45 -8.86
CA GLN A 7 -8.07 25.50 -9.00
C GLN A 7 -7.59 24.20 -9.66
N ASN A 8 -7.21 24.38 -10.92
CA ASN A 8 -6.29 23.64 -11.77
C ASN A 8 -5.64 22.36 -11.20
N GLY A 9 -6.04 21.22 -11.76
CA GLY A 9 -5.09 20.36 -12.50
C GLY A 9 -4.05 19.56 -11.72
N VAL A 10 -4.14 19.37 -10.40
CA VAL A 10 -3.23 18.45 -9.70
C VAL A 10 -3.79 17.02 -9.80
N CYS A 11 -3.07 16.21 -10.57
CA CYS A 11 -3.29 14.80 -10.79
C CYS A 11 -3.52 14.07 -9.46
N ARG A 12 -4.67 13.40 -9.29
CA ARG A 12 -4.93 12.49 -8.17
C ARG A 12 -3.92 11.33 -8.25
N GLN A 13 -2.78 11.46 -7.59
CA GLN A 13 -1.75 10.42 -7.54
C GLN A 13 -2.02 9.50 -6.36
N ASN A 14 -2.36 8.24 -6.66
CA ASN A 14 -2.48 7.18 -5.68
C ASN A 14 -1.08 6.83 -5.16
N PHE A 15 -0.70 7.37 -4.01
CA PHE A 15 0.56 7.06 -3.37
C PHE A 15 0.39 5.96 -2.31
N ILE A 16 1.27 4.96 -2.35
CA ILE A 16 1.38 3.92 -1.32
C ILE A 16 2.58 4.30 -0.42
N ARG A 17 2.35 4.45 0.90
CA ARG A 17 3.37 4.83 1.89
C ARG A 17 3.67 3.68 2.86
N PHE A 18 4.92 3.64 3.35
CA PHE A 18 5.37 2.77 4.44
C PHE A 18 5.68 3.58 5.69
N ILE A 19 5.53 2.98 6.86
CA ILE A 19 5.97 3.55 8.14
C ILE A 19 6.81 2.49 8.86
N SER A 20 8.01 2.88 9.32
CA SER A 20 8.71 2.24 10.45
C SER A 20 8.47 3.09 11.71
N ALA A 21 8.36 2.45 12.87
CA ALA A 21 7.89 3.04 14.14
C ALA A 21 8.93 3.90 14.90
N TYR A 22 9.92 4.49 14.21
CA TYR A 22 11.05 5.23 14.80
C TYR A 22 11.29 6.58 14.06
N PRO A 23 12.01 7.56 14.67
CA PRO A 23 11.89 9.00 14.34
C PRO A 23 12.40 9.45 12.96
N ALA A 24 12.87 8.52 12.12
CA ALA A 24 13.17 8.77 10.71
C ALA A 24 12.15 8.03 9.83
N TYR A 25 11.10 8.73 9.39
CA TYR A 25 10.11 8.16 8.50
C TYR A 25 10.68 8.05 7.09
N LYS A 26 10.74 6.83 6.56
CA LYS A 26 11.03 6.54 5.16
C LYS A 26 9.73 6.65 4.36
N ALA A 27 9.72 7.41 3.28
CA ALA A 27 8.53 7.62 2.47
C ALA A 27 8.84 7.33 1.01
N ALA A 28 7.87 6.75 0.31
CA ALA A 28 7.93 6.54 -1.12
C ALA A 28 6.56 6.77 -1.76
N ALA A 29 6.59 7.04 -3.05
CA ALA A 29 5.49 7.53 -3.84
C ALA A 29 5.66 7.00 -5.27
N PHE A 30 4.65 6.31 -5.78
CA PHE A 30 4.66 5.75 -7.13
C PHE A 30 3.84 6.68 -8.01
N GLY A 31 4.42 7.11 -9.12
CA GLY A 31 3.75 7.97 -10.08
C GLY A 31 3.96 7.52 -11.52
N PRO A 32 3.23 8.11 -12.48
CA PRO A 32 3.43 7.82 -13.90
C PRO A 32 4.88 8.06 -14.37
N GLN A 33 5.52 9.06 -13.78
CA GLN A 33 6.87 9.49 -14.13
C GLN A 33 7.98 8.70 -13.44
N GLY A 34 7.70 7.86 -12.43
CA GLY A 34 8.77 7.21 -11.69
C GLY A 34 8.40 6.83 -10.27
N VAL A 35 9.43 6.62 -9.46
CA VAL A 35 9.32 6.39 -8.02
C VAL A 35 10.03 7.53 -7.31
N LEU A 36 9.27 8.26 -6.49
CA LEU A 36 9.79 9.31 -5.62
C LEU A 36 9.99 8.71 -4.22
N PHE A 37 11.13 8.97 -3.59
CA PHE A 37 11.39 8.48 -2.24
C PHE A 37 12.25 9.44 -1.42
N THR A 38 12.13 9.38 -0.08
CA THR A 38 12.81 10.30 0.84
C THR A 38 12.85 9.72 2.27
N MET A 39 13.56 10.42 3.16
CA MET A 39 13.52 10.21 4.61
C MET A 39 13.16 11.52 5.31
N SER A 40 12.49 11.45 6.47
CA SER A 40 11.94 12.63 7.14
C SER A 40 12.95 13.68 7.58
N HIS A 41 14.23 13.31 7.71
CA HIS A 41 15.31 14.24 8.07
C HIS A 41 15.97 14.92 6.86
N LEU A 42 15.58 14.54 5.64
CA LEU A 42 16.10 15.14 4.42
C LEU A 42 15.25 16.34 4.00
N ALA A 43 15.89 17.33 3.36
CA ALA A 43 15.21 18.47 2.74
C ALA A 43 14.77 18.16 1.29
N GLU A 44 15.21 17.03 0.75
CA GLU A 44 15.00 16.62 -0.63
C GLU A 44 14.38 15.22 -0.70
N ALA A 45 13.64 14.98 -1.77
CA ALA A 45 13.28 13.66 -2.24
C ALA A 45 14.09 13.31 -3.48
N TYR A 46 14.11 12.03 -3.84
CA TYR A 46 14.82 11.53 -5.01
C TYR A 46 13.82 10.86 -5.93
N LEU A 47 13.80 11.31 -7.19
CA LEU A 47 12.99 10.72 -8.25
C LEU A 47 13.87 9.74 -9.03
N VAL A 48 13.49 8.45 -8.99
CA VAL A 48 14.02 7.42 -9.90
C VAL A 48 13.10 7.34 -11.11
N SER A 49 13.64 7.60 -12.29
CA SER A 49 12.84 7.69 -13.51
C SER A 49 13.59 7.25 -14.75
N SER A 50 12.89 6.53 -15.62
CA SER A 50 13.29 6.20 -16.98
C SER A 50 12.65 7.10 -18.03
N THR A 51 11.61 7.87 -17.65
CA THR A 51 10.76 8.61 -18.59
C THR A 51 10.83 10.12 -18.44
N ALA A 52 10.92 10.64 -17.20
CA ALA A 52 10.97 12.08 -16.93
C ALA A 52 12.40 12.60 -16.97
N VAL A 53 13.28 11.98 -16.18
CA VAL A 53 14.73 12.27 -16.14
C VAL A 53 15.45 10.93 -15.98
N PRO A 54 16.15 10.42 -17.01
CA PRO A 54 16.84 9.14 -16.92
C PRO A 54 17.81 9.10 -15.72
N GLY A 55 17.60 8.12 -14.83
CA GLY A 55 18.40 7.92 -13.62
C GLY A 55 17.72 8.44 -12.36
N THR A 56 18.53 9.03 -11.46
CA THR A 56 18.07 9.61 -10.20
C THR A 56 18.29 11.12 -10.21
N SER A 57 17.28 11.89 -9.83
CA SER A 57 17.40 13.33 -9.61
C SER A 57 16.86 13.73 -8.24
N SER A 58 17.50 14.68 -7.57
CA SER A 58 16.95 15.29 -6.36
C SER A 58 15.81 16.26 -6.71
N VAL A 59 14.82 16.35 -5.82
CA VAL A 59 13.65 17.22 -5.92
C VAL A 59 13.41 17.86 -4.54
N PRO A 60 13.33 19.19 -4.42
CA PRO A 60 13.07 19.84 -3.14
C PRO A 60 11.74 19.41 -2.52
N LEU A 61 11.72 19.06 -1.22
CA LEU A 61 10.48 18.68 -0.54
C LEU A 61 9.49 19.84 -0.38
N GLY A 62 9.95 21.09 -0.42
CA GLY A 62 9.07 22.26 -0.36
C GLY A 62 8.02 22.31 -1.47
N GLU A 63 8.25 21.59 -2.58
CA GLU A 63 7.35 21.50 -3.72
C GLU A 63 6.50 20.21 -3.72
N LEU A 64 6.69 19.34 -2.73
CA LEU A 64 6.13 18.00 -2.68
C LEU A 64 5.34 17.78 -1.40
N GLN A 65 4.11 17.30 -1.54
CA GLN A 65 3.30 16.88 -0.40
C GLN A 65 3.05 15.37 -0.46
N PHE A 66 3.69 14.63 0.45
CA PHE A 66 3.30 13.25 0.71
C PHE A 66 1.98 13.23 1.49
N PRO A 67 1.00 12.38 1.12
CA PRO A 67 -0.27 12.33 1.83
C PRO A 67 -0.08 11.92 3.29
N SER A 68 -0.85 12.57 4.17
CA SER A 68 -0.91 12.21 5.59
C SER A 68 -1.62 10.87 5.76
N LEU A 69 -1.04 9.95 6.52
CA LEU A 69 -1.63 8.64 6.86
C LEU A 69 -2.38 8.66 8.19
N ASN A 70 -2.46 9.81 8.86
CA ASN A 70 -3.30 9.94 10.06
C ASN A 70 -4.80 9.93 9.71
N TYR A 71 -5.12 9.87 8.42
CA TYR A 71 -6.47 9.74 7.92
C TYR A 71 -6.69 8.34 7.36
N ASP A 72 -7.70 7.65 7.87
CA ASP A 72 -8.13 6.37 7.33
C ASP A 72 -8.84 6.58 5.99
N PHE A 73 -8.08 6.42 4.90
CA PHE A 73 -8.61 6.48 3.54
C PHE A 73 -9.46 5.25 3.20
N THR A 74 -9.29 4.13 3.91
CA THR A 74 -9.97 2.87 3.58
C THR A 74 -11.47 2.97 3.80
N VAL A 75 -11.90 3.65 4.87
CA VAL A 75 -13.31 3.89 5.17
C VAL A 75 -13.95 4.77 4.10
N ALA A 76 -13.29 5.88 3.74
CA ALA A 76 -13.80 6.80 2.72
C ALA A 76 -13.92 6.11 1.34
N VAL A 77 -12.92 5.31 0.96
CA VAL A 77 -12.95 4.51 -0.28
C VAL A 77 -14.03 3.44 -0.22
N PHE A 78 -14.12 2.71 0.90
CA PHE A 78 -15.13 1.67 1.10
C PHE A 78 -16.54 2.23 0.94
N TYR A 79 -16.90 3.29 1.67
CA TYR A 79 -18.24 3.87 1.57
C TYR A 79 -18.48 4.60 0.24
N GLY A 80 -17.45 5.20 -0.35
CA GLY A 80 -17.53 5.89 -1.64
C GLY A 80 -17.83 4.95 -2.80
N GLU A 81 -17.31 3.72 -2.77
CA GLU A 81 -17.56 2.70 -3.80
C GLU A 81 -18.68 1.71 -3.43
N SER A 82 -19.19 1.76 -2.20
CA SER A 82 -20.27 0.88 -1.75
C SER A 82 -21.60 1.23 -2.40
N GLN A 83 -22.32 0.18 -2.81
CA GLN A 83 -23.72 0.27 -3.19
C GLN A 83 -24.57 0.41 -1.92
N ASN A 84 -25.14 1.60 -1.72
CA ASN A 84 -25.93 1.94 -0.54
C ASN A 84 -27.38 2.21 -0.92
N GLY A 85 -28.33 1.83 -0.07
CA GLY A 85 -29.75 2.10 -0.26
C GLY A 85 -30.64 0.89 0.02
N PRO A 86 -31.94 1.09 0.32
CA PRO A 86 -32.87 0.00 0.59
C PRO A 86 -32.98 -1.02 -0.56
N GLU A 87 -32.78 -0.59 -1.81
CA GLU A 87 -32.82 -1.41 -3.01
C GLU A 87 -31.79 -2.56 -3.03
N TYR A 88 -30.72 -2.46 -2.24
CA TYR A 88 -29.70 -3.52 -2.12
C TYR A 88 -29.99 -4.52 -0.99
N THR A 89 -31.02 -4.28 -0.17
CA THR A 89 -31.32 -5.09 1.03
C THR A 89 -31.61 -6.55 0.68
N GLU A 90 -32.43 -6.80 -0.34
CA GLU A 90 -32.76 -8.16 -0.77
C GLU A 90 -31.51 -8.92 -1.22
N ARG A 91 -30.64 -8.25 -2.00
CA ARG A 91 -29.36 -8.82 -2.44
C ARG A 91 -28.44 -9.14 -1.26
N CYS A 92 -28.33 -8.25 -0.28
CA CYS A 92 -27.54 -8.50 0.93
C CYS A 92 -28.08 -9.71 1.71
N ASN A 93 -29.40 -9.80 1.88
CA ASN A 93 -30.04 -10.94 2.55
C ASN A 93 -29.76 -12.25 1.81
N GLU A 94 -29.79 -12.24 0.48
CA GLU A 94 -29.41 -13.41 -0.31
C GLU A 94 -27.96 -13.83 -0.12
N ILE A 95 -27.03 -12.87 -0.12
CA ILE A 95 -25.60 -13.12 0.09
C ILE A 95 -25.37 -13.76 1.46
N VAL A 96 -25.95 -13.17 2.51
CA VAL A 96 -25.85 -13.69 3.88
C VAL A 96 -26.45 -15.09 3.98
N ARG A 97 -27.61 -15.34 3.36
CA ARG A 97 -28.25 -16.66 3.34
C ARG A 97 -27.42 -17.73 2.64
N LYS A 98 -26.66 -17.35 1.59
CA LYS A 98 -25.78 -18.26 0.83
C LYS A 98 -24.41 -18.43 1.50
N ALA A 99 -24.04 -17.56 2.44
CA ALA A 99 -22.78 -17.62 3.14
C ALA A 99 -22.65 -18.93 3.94
N ARG A 100 -21.43 -19.45 3.99
CA ARG A 100 -21.11 -20.68 4.73
C ARG A 100 -20.02 -20.38 5.72
N HIS A 101 -20.14 -20.88 6.94
CA HIS A 101 -19.08 -20.80 7.93
C HIS A 101 -18.96 -22.13 8.67
N ALA A 102 -17.75 -22.46 9.10
CA ALA A 102 -17.47 -23.67 9.87
C ALA A 102 -16.20 -23.50 10.69
N ILE A 103 -16.23 -24.05 11.90
CA ILE A 103 -15.03 -24.32 12.70
C ILE A 103 -14.52 -25.70 12.28
N ARG A 104 -13.23 -25.82 11.99
CA ARG A 104 -12.56 -27.05 11.56
C ARG A 104 -11.97 -27.79 12.76
N ASP A 105 -11.57 -29.04 12.54
CA ASP A 105 -11.00 -29.90 13.59
C ASP A 105 -9.70 -29.33 14.18
N ASP A 106 -8.96 -28.53 13.41
CA ASP A 106 -7.76 -27.80 13.85
C ASP A 106 -8.07 -26.51 14.63
N GLY A 107 -9.35 -26.23 14.91
CA GLY A 107 -9.84 -25.02 15.56
C GLY A 107 -9.95 -23.80 14.64
N SER A 108 -9.60 -23.91 13.35
CA SER A 108 -9.68 -22.78 12.42
C SER A 108 -11.12 -22.44 12.04
N LEU A 109 -11.43 -21.14 11.97
CA LEU A 109 -12.68 -20.63 11.43
C LEU A 109 -12.53 -20.43 9.92
N THR A 110 -13.47 -20.96 9.15
CA THR A 110 -13.58 -20.70 7.71
C THR A 110 -14.92 -20.05 7.40
N ILE A 111 -14.92 -19.03 6.56
CA ILE A 111 -16.11 -18.32 6.07
C ILE A 111 -16.01 -18.24 4.54
N THR A 112 -17.10 -18.51 3.84
CA THR A 112 -17.25 -18.25 2.41
C THR A 112 -18.48 -17.38 2.20
N ILE A 113 -18.29 -16.16 1.72
CA ILE A 113 -19.37 -15.18 1.50
C ILE A 113 -19.09 -14.43 0.21
N ASP A 114 -20.09 -14.37 -0.68
CA ASP A 114 -20.00 -13.69 -1.98
C ASP A 114 -18.74 -14.01 -2.81
N GLY A 115 -18.32 -15.28 -2.82
CA GLY A 115 -17.12 -15.73 -3.53
C GLY A 115 -15.79 -15.37 -2.84
N VAL A 116 -15.83 -14.70 -1.69
CA VAL A 116 -14.68 -14.44 -0.82
C VAL A 116 -14.53 -15.60 0.17
N PHE A 117 -13.33 -16.16 0.25
CA PHE A 117 -12.96 -17.16 1.25
C PHE A 117 -12.11 -16.51 2.34
N ILE A 118 -12.54 -16.63 3.59
CA ILE A 118 -11.84 -16.12 4.77
C ILE A 118 -11.47 -17.32 5.64
N LYS A 119 -10.22 -17.39 6.06
CA LYS A 119 -9.74 -18.37 7.05
C LYS A 119 -9.07 -17.63 8.19
N GLN A 120 -9.39 -18.01 9.42
CA GLN A 120 -8.67 -17.60 10.62
C GLN A 120 -8.16 -18.84 11.33
N THR A 121 -6.84 -18.95 11.54
CA THR A 121 -6.24 -20.06 12.29
C THR A 121 -6.49 -19.88 13.79
N ASN A 122 -6.30 -20.94 14.57
CA ASN A 122 -6.38 -20.86 16.03
C ASN A 122 -5.34 -19.90 16.64
N ASN A 123 -4.24 -19.63 15.92
CA ASN A 123 -3.20 -18.68 16.31
C ASN A 123 -3.54 -17.24 15.94
N GLY A 124 -4.70 -17.00 15.32
CA GLY A 124 -5.15 -15.69 14.89
C GLY A 124 -4.61 -15.23 13.54
N ASP A 125 -3.92 -16.09 12.77
CA ASP A 125 -3.53 -15.74 11.40
C ASP A 125 -4.78 -15.69 10.52
N VAL A 126 -4.96 -14.58 9.80
CA VAL A 126 -6.12 -14.34 8.95
C VAL A 126 -5.69 -14.34 7.49
N GLU A 127 -6.45 -15.03 6.67
CA GLU A 127 -6.29 -15.10 5.22
C GLU A 127 -7.62 -14.75 4.54
N VAL A 128 -7.61 -13.75 3.66
CA VAL A 128 -8.75 -13.35 2.83
C VAL A 128 -8.38 -13.58 1.37
N ASN A 129 -9.12 -14.47 0.73
CA ASN A 129 -8.90 -14.92 -0.64
C ASN A 129 -10.09 -14.59 -1.52
N VAL A 130 -9.85 -13.83 -2.57
CA VAL A 130 -10.79 -13.66 -3.67
C VAL A 130 -9.98 -13.48 -4.94
N ARG A 131 -9.72 -14.58 -5.66
CA ARG A 131 -8.79 -14.58 -6.80
C ARG A 131 -9.07 -13.41 -7.75
N PRO A 132 -8.02 -12.68 -8.18
CA PRO A 132 -6.59 -12.89 -7.90
C PRO A 132 -6.08 -12.19 -6.63
N ARG A 133 -6.98 -11.56 -5.86
CA ARG A 133 -6.67 -10.80 -4.66
C ARG A 133 -6.49 -11.71 -3.45
N HIS A 134 -5.48 -11.42 -2.65
CA HIS A 134 -5.10 -12.17 -1.48
C HIS A 134 -4.56 -11.22 -0.41
N ILE A 135 -5.09 -11.34 0.80
CA ILE A 135 -4.61 -10.60 1.96
C ILE A 135 -4.31 -11.63 3.03
N CYS A 136 -3.12 -11.57 3.63
CA CYS A 136 -2.80 -12.33 4.82
C CYS A 136 -2.24 -11.44 5.91
N CYS A 137 -2.63 -11.73 7.15
CA CYS A 137 -2.15 -11.07 8.34
C CYS A 137 -1.82 -12.14 9.37
N SER A 138 -0.59 -12.13 9.87
CA SER A 138 -0.14 -13.05 10.91
C SER A 138 0.38 -12.24 12.10
N PRO A 139 -0.38 -12.17 13.20
CA PRO A 139 0.07 -11.50 14.41
C PRO A 139 1.34 -12.14 15.00
N SER A 140 1.48 -13.46 14.87
CA SER A 140 2.60 -14.22 15.43
C SER A 140 3.94 -13.94 14.74
N SER A 141 3.90 -13.72 13.43
CA SER A 141 5.09 -13.40 12.61
C SER A 141 5.20 -11.91 12.26
N SER A 142 4.31 -11.07 12.80
CA SER A 142 4.25 -9.63 12.46
C SER A 142 4.23 -9.36 10.93
N VAL A 143 3.65 -10.28 10.16
CA VAL A 143 3.60 -10.19 8.70
C VAL A 143 2.22 -9.78 8.23
N ILE A 144 2.18 -8.75 7.38
CA ILE A 144 0.99 -8.40 6.61
C ILE A 144 1.39 -8.44 5.14
N ARG A 145 0.66 -9.18 4.31
CA ARG A 145 0.87 -9.23 2.86
C ARG A 145 -0.43 -8.96 2.14
N ILE A 146 -0.33 -8.18 1.07
CA ILE A 146 -1.43 -7.90 0.15
C ILE A 146 -0.93 -8.14 -1.26
N ARG A 147 -1.61 -9.03 -1.98
CA ARG A 147 -1.35 -9.34 -3.38
C ARG A 147 -2.61 -9.13 -4.20
N THR A 148 -2.49 -8.41 -5.29
CA THR A 148 -3.50 -8.24 -6.35
C THR A 148 -2.81 -8.45 -7.70
N ASP A 149 -3.52 -8.24 -8.81
CA ASP A 149 -2.89 -8.27 -10.15
C ASP A 149 -1.87 -7.14 -10.36
N TYR A 150 -2.06 -6.02 -9.65
CA TYR A 150 -1.28 -4.80 -9.87
C TYR A 150 -0.30 -4.50 -8.75
N VAL A 151 -0.57 -5.01 -7.54
CA VAL A 151 0.21 -4.70 -6.33
C VAL A 151 0.63 -5.98 -5.63
N ASP A 152 1.91 -6.10 -5.31
CA ASP A 152 2.43 -7.08 -4.35
C ASP A 152 3.19 -6.33 -3.27
N MET A 153 2.68 -6.40 -2.04
CA MET A 153 3.28 -5.69 -0.91
C MET A 153 3.26 -6.52 0.35
N ALA A 154 4.28 -6.31 1.19
CA ALA A 154 4.32 -6.88 2.52
C ALA A 154 5.05 -5.99 3.50
N VAL A 155 4.59 -6.02 4.75
CA VAL A 155 5.37 -5.66 5.94
C VAL A 155 5.79 -6.97 6.59
N GLN A 156 7.06 -7.06 6.97
CA GLN A 156 7.71 -8.24 7.52
C GLN A 156 8.44 -7.87 8.82
N GLU A 157 8.98 -8.89 9.49
CA GLU A 157 9.86 -8.73 10.64
C GLU A 157 11.07 -7.83 10.34
N ASP A 158 11.70 -7.33 11.40
CA ASP A 158 12.89 -6.45 11.35
C ASP A 158 12.69 -5.13 10.59
N GLU A 159 11.48 -4.57 10.64
CA GLU A 159 11.16 -3.29 9.96
C GLU A 159 11.37 -3.35 8.44
N LYS A 160 11.24 -4.54 7.85
CA LYS A 160 11.33 -4.74 6.41
C LYS A 160 9.96 -4.55 5.79
N ALA A 161 9.90 -3.78 4.72
CA ALA A 161 8.68 -3.65 3.94
C ALA A 161 9.01 -3.53 2.45
N TYR A 162 8.09 -3.99 1.60
CA TYR A 162 8.21 -3.78 0.16
C TYR A 162 6.84 -3.59 -0.49
N VAL A 163 6.84 -2.92 -1.64
CA VAL A 163 5.68 -2.71 -2.51
C VAL A 163 6.22 -2.80 -3.92
N LYS A 164 5.53 -3.57 -4.73
CA LYS A 164 5.71 -3.64 -6.18
C LYS A 164 4.40 -3.23 -6.82
N HIS A 165 4.49 -2.38 -7.83
CA HIS A 165 3.36 -2.00 -8.66
C HIS A 165 3.79 -1.97 -10.12
N GLY A 166 3.38 -2.99 -10.89
CA GLY A 166 3.95 -3.24 -12.22
C GLY A 166 5.47 -3.42 -12.14
N ASN A 167 6.23 -2.67 -12.94
CA ASN A 167 7.70 -2.72 -12.94
C ASN A 167 8.33 -1.86 -11.83
N LYS A 168 7.54 -1.00 -11.17
CA LYS A 168 8.03 -0.11 -10.11
C LYS A 168 8.06 -0.87 -8.80
N HIS A 169 9.08 -0.65 -7.99
CA HIS A 169 9.16 -1.26 -6.67
C HIS A 169 9.98 -0.44 -5.69
N VAL A 170 9.65 -0.59 -4.41
CA VAL A 170 10.39 -0.03 -3.29
C VAL A 170 10.56 -1.09 -2.23
N HIS A 171 11.78 -1.21 -1.72
CA HIS A 171 12.12 -1.99 -0.54
C HIS A 171 12.65 -1.05 0.53
N VAL A 172 12.21 -1.29 1.76
CA VAL A 172 12.60 -0.52 2.94
C VAL A 172 13.10 -1.49 4.00
N SER A 173 14.15 -1.09 4.71
CA SER A 173 14.61 -1.78 5.91
C SER A 173 15.22 -0.79 6.90
N ARG A 174 15.76 -1.29 8.01
CA ARG A 174 16.55 -0.48 8.93
C ARG A 174 17.74 0.19 8.25
N SER A 175 18.44 -0.51 7.34
CA SER A 175 19.68 -0.03 6.73
C SER A 175 19.49 1.02 5.64
N GLY A 176 18.26 1.22 5.14
CA GLY A 176 18.02 2.15 4.05
C GLY A 176 16.77 1.84 3.22
N MET A 177 16.81 2.29 1.98
CA MET A 177 15.77 2.11 0.98
C MET A 177 16.37 1.75 -0.38
N VAL A 178 15.61 1.00 -1.16
CA VAL A 178 15.88 0.77 -2.58
C VAL A 178 14.62 1.10 -3.34
N ALA A 179 14.72 1.96 -4.35
CA ALA A 179 13.62 2.37 -5.22
C ALA A 179 13.99 2.09 -6.68
N SER A 180 13.03 1.60 -7.45
CA SER A 180 13.19 1.36 -8.87
C SER A 180 11.91 1.66 -9.63
N ASP A 181 12.06 2.22 -10.81
CA ASP A 181 10.95 2.53 -11.69
C ASP A 181 10.72 1.48 -12.80
N GLY A 182 11.55 0.44 -12.81
CA GLY A 182 11.61 -0.63 -13.81
C GLY A 182 12.77 -0.52 -14.79
N GLY A 183 13.31 0.69 -15.00
CA GLY A 183 14.47 0.93 -15.86
C GLY A 183 15.72 1.27 -15.06
N TYR A 184 15.57 2.11 -14.03
CA TYR A 184 16.65 2.51 -13.12
C TYR A 184 16.36 2.02 -11.70
N ILE A 185 17.43 1.87 -10.92
CA ILE A 185 17.38 1.49 -9.51
C ILE A 185 18.33 2.37 -8.69
N THR A 186 17.88 2.77 -7.52
CA THR A 186 18.65 3.63 -6.62
C THR A 186 18.54 3.10 -5.21
N SER A 187 19.67 3.01 -4.53
CA SER A 187 19.74 2.65 -3.12
C SER A 187 20.24 3.82 -2.27
N MET A 188 19.58 4.03 -1.14
CA MET A 188 19.92 5.05 -0.15
C MET A 188 20.13 4.39 1.20
N ASP A 189 21.19 4.75 1.92
CA ASP A 189 21.41 4.27 3.28
C ASP A 189 20.49 4.95 4.31
N HIS A 190 20.51 4.47 5.54
CA HIS A 190 19.73 5.01 6.65
C HIS A 190 20.06 6.46 7.03
N THR A 191 21.22 7.00 6.60
CA THR A 191 21.60 8.40 6.82
C THR A 191 21.08 9.32 5.72
N GLY A 192 20.55 8.75 4.63
CA GLY A 192 20.01 9.48 3.51
C GLY A 192 21.00 9.69 2.36
N HIS A 193 22.16 9.05 2.39
CA HIS A 193 23.13 9.12 1.29
C HIS A 193 22.78 8.10 0.20
N ILE A 194 22.90 8.51 -1.07
CA ILE A 194 22.79 7.60 -2.20
C ILE A 194 24.05 6.73 -2.28
N VAL A 195 23.88 5.43 -2.10
CA VAL A 195 24.98 4.44 -2.09
C VAL A 195 25.25 3.89 -3.50
N SER A 196 24.20 3.77 -4.30
CA SER A 196 24.26 3.26 -5.67
C SER A 196 23.10 3.81 -6.48
N SER A 197 23.36 4.09 -7.75
CA SER A 197 22.36 4.41 -8.76
C SER A 197 22.82 3.82 -10.10
N SER A 198 21.94 3.09 -10.76
CA SER A 198 22.20 2.41 -12.04
C SER A 198 20.97 2.37 -12.91
#